data_AF-A0A1G9SQI0-F1
#
_entry.id   AF-A0A1G9SQI0-F1
#
_cell.length_a   1.000
_cell.length_b   1.000
_cell.length_c   1.000
_cell.angle_alpha   90.00
_cell.angle_beta   90.00
_cell.angle_gamma   90.00
#
_symmetry.space_group_name_H-M   'P 1'
#
loop_
_entity.id
_entity.type
_entity.pdbx_description
1 polymer ?
#
loop_
_entity_poly.entity_id
_entity_poly.type
_entity_poly.pdbx_seq_one_letter_code
_entity_poly.pdbx_strand_id
1 'polypeptide(L)' 'MKKLFFCALLGVSTMAFATKIATWTSTCGVSHTTSFADHYTTAQIAAAIEKMNYAECGTKVKAIINTNS' A
#
# COMPACT_ATOMS: atom_id res chain seq x y z
N MET A 1 -40.66 36.90 12.32
CA MET A 1 -39.89 36.00 13.19
C MET A 1 -38.82 35.31 12.36
N LYS A 2 -37.55 35.38 12.81
CA LYS A 2 -36.32 35.07 12.07
C LYS A 2 -36.17 33.55 11.90
N LYS A 3 -36.10 33.06 10.66
CA LYS A 3 -35.80 31.65 10.35
C LYS A 3 -34.29 31.45 10.47
N LEU A 4 -33.84 30.76 11.51
CA LEU A 4 -32.45 30.31 11.65
C LEU A 4 -32.43 28.80 11.37
N PHE A 5 -32.17 28.43 10.12
CA PHE A 5 -31.82 27.06 9.76
C PHE A 5 -30.36 26.83 10.15
N PHE A 6 -30.15 26.33 11.36
CA PHE A 6 -28.84 25.96 11.87
C PHE A 6 -28.48 24.54 11.40
N CYS A 7 -27.29 24.45 10.81
CA CYS A 7 -26.35 23.32 10.87
C CYS A 7 -26.83 21.91 10.50
N ALA A 8 -26.46 21.48 9.29
CA ALA A 8 -25.98 20.11 9.08
C ALA A 8 -25.01 20.05 7.89
N LEU A 9 -23.86 20.72 8.01
CA LEU A 9 -22.69 20.36 7.21
C LEU A 9 -22.15 19.05 7.79
N LEU A 10 -22.79 17.94 7.44
CA LEU A 10 -22.23 16.61 7.65
C LEU A 10 -21.04 16.48 6.70
N GLY A 11 -19.87 16.95 7.15
CA GLY A 11 -18.62 16.73 6.47
C GLY A 11 -18.39 15.22 6.38
N VAL A 12 -18.49 14.67 5.18
CA VAL A 12 -18.15 13.28 4.90
C VAL A 12 -16.65 13.15 5.15
N SER A 13 -16.26 12.64 6.32
CA SER A 13 -14.88 12.26 6.60
C SER A 13 -14.56 11.07 5.69
N THR A 14 -13.88 11.34 4.57
CA THR A 14 -13.27 10.28 3.79
C THR A 14 -12.08 9.77 4.58
N MET A 15 -12.23 8.57 5.16
CA MET A 15 -11.09 7.84 5.72
C MET A 15 -10.19 7.47 4.55
N ALA A 16 -9.26 8.34 4.19
CA ALA A 16 -8.19 7.99 3.25
C ALA A 16 -7.28 7.01 3.98
N PHE A 17 -7.49 5.71 3.74
CA PHE A 17 -6.54 4.70 4.17
C PHE A 17 -5.23 5.01 3.47
N ALA A 18 -4.21 5.43 4.23
CA ALA A 18 -2.86 5.48 3.72
C ALA A 18 -2.53 4.10 3.13
N THR A 19 -1.90 4.07 1.97
CA THR A 19 -1.45 2.83 1.33
C THR A 19 0.05 2.97 1.10
N LYS A 20 0.82 1.98 1.55
CA LYS A 20 2.25 1.93 1.27
C LYS A 20 2.42 1.33 -0.12
N ILE A 21 2.95 2.10 -1.04
CA ILE A 21 3.27 1.62 -2.39
C ILE A 21 4.71 1.13 -2.36
N ALA A 22 4.92 -0.15 -2.68
CA ALA A 22 6.25 -0.71 -2.86
C ALA A 22 6.45 -1.09 -4.33
N THR A 23 7.48 -0.52 -4.93
CA THR A 23 7.95 -0.91 -6.25
C THR A 23 9.10 -1.89 -6.09
N TRP A 24 9.02 -3.04 -6.77
CA TRP A 24 10.03 -4.09 -6.71
C TRP A 24 10.17 -4.73 -8.08
N THR A 25 11.36 -5.27 -8.38
CA THR A 25 11.61 -5.98 -9.62
C THR A 25 11.80 -7.46 -9.30
N SER A 26 11.02 -8.31 -9.97
CA SER A 26 11.11 -9.75 -9.86
C SER A 26 12.42 -10.25 -10.45
N THR A 27 12.83 -11.44 -10.07
CA THR A 27 14.10 -12.02 -10.53
C THR A 27 14.06 -12.53 -11.96
N CYS A 28 12.86 -12.61 -12.52
CA CYS A 28 12.64 -12.81 -13.95
C CYS A 28 12.57 -11.48 -14.73
N GLY A 29 12.87 -10.34 -14.07
CA GLY A 29 13.06 -9.04 -14.70
C GLY A 29 11.79 -8.21 -14.85
N VAL A 30 10.69 -8.61 -14.21
CA VAL A 30 9.39 -7.91 -14.30
C VAL A 30 9.28 -6.90 -13.16
N SER A 31 8.96 -5.64 -13.48
CA SER A 31 8.78 -4.61 -12.46
C SER A 31 7.32 -4.57 -12.00
N HIS A 32 7.12 -4.60 -10.69
CA HIS A 32 5.83 -4.64 -10.04
C HIS A 32 5.66 -3.43 -9.13
N THR A 33 4.45 -2.90 -9.09
CA THR A 33 4.03 -1.88 -8.12
C THR A 33 2.88 -2.46 -7.32
N THR A 34 3.12 -2.71 -6.04
CA THR A 34 2.14 -3.33 -5.15
C THR A 34 1.78 -2.37 -4.03
N SER A 35 0.48 -2.18 -3.82
CA SER A 35 -0.07 -1.40 -2.72
C SER A 35 -0.32 -2.31 -1.51
N PHE A 36 0.26 -1.93 -0.37
CA PHE A 36 0.10 -2.57 0.92
C PHE A 36 -0.72 -1.67 1.85
N ALA A 37 -1.43 -2.29 2.79
CA ALA A 37 -2.11 -1.53 3.83
C ALA A 37 -1.09 -0.82 4.73
N ASP A 38 -1.40 0.38 5.22
CA ASP A 38 -0.42 1.20 5.96
C ASP A 38 0.07 0.59 7.28
N HIS A 39 -0.71 -0.31 7.87
CA HIS A 39 -0.30 -1.04 9.08
C HIS A 39 0.75 -2.14 8.78
N TYR A 40 1.09 -2.41 7.53
CA TYR A 40 2.12 -3.37 7.19
C TYR A 40 3.49 -2.80 7.52
N THR A 41 4.24 -3.55 8.32
CA THR A 41 5.66 -3.30 8.56
C THR A 41 6.49 -3.62 7.32
N THR A 42 7.66 -2.99 7.19
CA THR A 42 8.59 -3.26 6.08
C THR A 42 8.96 -4.75 5.98
N ALA A 43 9.07 -5.45 7.12
CA ALA A 43 9.34 -6.90 7.14
C ALA A 43 8.18 -7.72 6.55
N GLN A 44 6.93 -7.35 6.83
CA GLN A 44 5.75 -8.01 6.24
C GLN A 44 5.65 -7.75 4.74
N ILE A 45 5.97 -6.53 4.30
CA ILE A 45 6.04 -6.18 2.88
C ILE A 45 7.12 -7.03 2.19
N ALA A 46 8.30 -7.17 2.79
CA ALA A 46 9.39 -7.97 2.24
C ALA A 46 8.99 -9.43 2.09
N ALA A 47 8.39 -10.02 3.12
CA ALA A 47 7.91 -11.41 3.09
C ALA A 47 6.82 -11.63 2.03
N ALA A 48 5.93 -10.65 1.84
CA ALA A 48 4.92 -10.70 0.79
C ALA A 48 5.54 -10.66 -0.60
N ILE A 49 6.52 -9.77 -0.83
CA ILE A 49 7.23 -9.67 -2.10
C ILE A 49 8.05 -10.93 -2.37
N GLU A 50 8.72 -11.50 -1.36
CA GLU A 50 9.43 -12.78 -1.48
C GLU A 50 8.50 -13.90 -1.95
N LYS A 51 7.29 -13.98 -1.39
CA LYS A 51 6.29 -14.98 -1.79
C LYS A 51 5.80 -14.74 -3.22
N MET A 52 5.56 -13.49 -3.60
CA MET A 52 5.15 -13.12 -4.97
C MET A 52 6.24 -13.48 -5.97
N ASN A 53 7.50 -13.12 -5.69
CA ASN A 53 8.64 -13.45 -6.54
C ASN A 53 8.84 -14.97 -6.67
N TYR A 54 8.67 -15.72 -5.58
CA TYR A 54 8.78 -17.17 -5.61
C TYR A 54 7.66 -17.80 -6.46
N ALA A 55 6.43 -17.29 -6.35
CA ALA A 55 5.31 -17.77 -7.17
C ALA A 55 5.48 -17.45 -8.65
N GLU A 56 6.11 -16.31 -8.97
CA GLU A 56 6.30 -15.86 -10.35
C GLU A 56 7.53 -16.48 -11.02
N CYS A 57 8.69 -16.45 -10.36
CA CYS A 57 9.97 -16.83 -10.95
C CYS A 57 10.58 -18.09 -10.32
N GLY A 58 9.89 -18.78 -9.40
CA GLY A 58 10.37 -20.02 -8.77
C GLY A 58 11.59 -19.87 -7.84
N THR A 59 12.05 -18.64 -7.60
CA THR A 59 13.29 -18.35 -6.88
C THR A 59 13.01 -17.48 -5.67
N LYS A 60 13.56 -17.85 -4.50
CA LYS A 60 13.48 -17.04 -3.28
C LYS A 60 14.52 -15.94 -3.34
N VAL A 61 14.10 -14.68 -3.39
CA VAL A 61 15.04 -13.54 -3.47
C VAL A 61 14.62 -12.45 -2.52
N LYS A 62 15.61 -11.89 -1.82
CA LYS A 62 15.44 -10.84 -0.82
C LYS A 62 14.93 -9.58 -1.52
N ALA A 63 13.69 -9.20 -1.25
CA ALA A 63 13.06 -8.02 -1.84
C ALA A 63 13.84 -6.75 -1.52
N ILE A 64 14.30 -6.02 -2.54
CA ILE A 64 14.84 -4.67 -2.37
C ILE A 64 13.63 -3.73 -2.31
N ILE A 65 13.19 -3.38 -1.10
CA ILE A 65 12.09 -2.42 -0.92
C ILE A 65 12.70 -1.02 -0.97
N ASN A 66 12.31 -0.25 -1.98
CA ASN A 66 12.63 1.18 -2.03
C ASN A 66 11.44 1.95 -1.45
N THR A 67 11.44 2.19 -0.14
CA THR A 67 10.47 3.10 0.48
C THR A 67 10.93 4.53 0.23
N ASN A 68 10.43 5.18 -0.82
CA ASN A 68 10.49 6.64 -0.88
C ASN A 68 9.65 7.16 0.30
N SER A 69 10.36 7.73 1.29
CA SER A 69 9.77 8.35 2.47
C SER A 69 9.30 9.75 2.13
#